data_AF-A0A9E4KR47-F1
#
_entry.id   AF-A0A9E4KR47-F1
#
_cell.length_a   1.000
_cell.length_b   1.000
_cell.length_c   1.000
_cell.angle_alpha   90.00
_cell.angle_beta   90.00
_cell.angle_gamma   90.00
#
_symmetry.space_group_name_H-M   'P 1'
#
loop_
_entity.id
_entity.type
_entity.pdbx_description
1 polymer ?
#
loop_
_entity_poly.entity_id
_entity_poly.type
_entity_poly.pdbx_seq_one_letter_code
_entity_poly.pdbx_strand_id
1 'polypeptide(L)' 'EKDRVGTFSPGEVSLLIPDVDEIHQMDNHTDRPTVEIHVYGRDLVGLDRCRFNPETGKVTPFVSKKFDNE' A
#
# COMPACT_ATOMS: atom_id res chain seq x y z
N GLU A 1 7.22 7.05 -3.45
CA GLU A 1 7.38 6.69 -4.86
C GLU A 1 7.77 7.92 -5.68
N LYS A 2 9.07 8.24 -5.66
CA LYS A 2 9.65 9.03 -6.75
C LYS A 2 9.94 8.04 -7.88
N ASP A 3 9.12 8.09 -8.91
CA ASP A 3 9.48 7.70 -10.28
C ASP A 3 9.40 6.20 -10.67
N ARG A 4 8.55 5.37 -10.06
CA ARG A 4 8.38 3.96 -10.51
C ARG A 4 6.92 3.55 -10.69
N VAL A 5 6.33 3.78 -11.86
CA VAL A 5 5.16 2.99 -12.27
C VAL A 5 5.63 1.53 -12.46
N GLY A 6 5.43 0.70 -11.43
CA GLY A 6 5.80 -0.71 -11.43
C GLY A 6 4.59 -1.59 -11.71
N THR A 7 4.72 -2.52 -12.66
CA THR A 7 3.78 -3.64 -12.80
C THR A 7 4.47 -4.91 -12.34
N PHE A 8 3.90 -5.59 -11.36
CA PHE A 8 4.48 -6.78 -10.76
C PHE A 8 3.71 -8.05 -11.15
N SER A 9 4.47 -9.10 -11.47
CA SER A 9 3.98 -10.42 -11.86
C SER A 9 3.99 -11.38 -10.66
N PRO A 10 3.24 -12.50 -10.73
CA PRO A 10 3.28 -13.52 -9.69
C PRO A 10 4.71 -14.01 -9.39
N GLY A 11 5.12 -13.92 -8.13
CA GLY A 11 6.45 -14.31 -7.66
C GLY A 11 7.45 -13.16 -7.56
N GLU A 12 7.13 -11.98 -8.11
CA GLU A 12 7.95 -10.78 -7.91
C GLU A 12 7.71 -10.17 -6.52
N VAL A 13 8.73 -9.49 -6.01
CA VAL A 13 8.70 -8.83 -4.71
C VAL A 13 9.12 -7.38 -4.88
N SER A 14 8.27 -6.46 -4.44
CA SER A 14 8.59 -5.04 -4.31
C SER A 14 8.92 -4.72 -2.84
N LEU A 15 9.71 -3.66 -2.63
CA LEU A 15 10.11 -3.22 -1.30
C LEU A 15 9.78 -1.74 -1.12
N LEU A 16 9.18 -1.43 0.01
CA LEU A 16 8.91 -0.07 0.46
C LEU A 16 9.72 0.17 1.72
N ILE A 17 10.51 1.24 1.71
CA ILE A 17 11.47 1.55 2.77
C ILE A 17 11.01 2.84 3.44
N PRO A 18 10.68 2.82 4.76
CA PRO A 18 10.33 4.03 5.49
C PRO A 18 11.36 5.14 5.31
N ASP A 19 10.90 6.39 5.30
CA ASP A 19 11.70 7.62 5.09
C ASP A 19 12.39 7.76 3.71
N VAL A 20 12.45 6.68 2.91
CA VAL A 20 13.09 6.67 1.59
C VAL A 20 12.05 6.54 0.47
N ASP A 21 11.17 5.54 0.56
CA ASP A 21 10.18 5.20 -0.46
C ASP A 21 8.99 4.42 0.16
N GLU A 22 8.07 5.15 0.81
CA GLU A 22 6.95 4.55 1.56
C GLU A 22 5.57 4.93 1.00
N ILE A 23 5.44 6.12 0.41
CA ILE A 23 4.18 6.62 -0.14
C ILE A 23 3.99 6.08 -1.56
N HIS A 24 2.93 5.30 -1.78
CA HIS A 24 2.61 4.67 -3.06
C HIS A 24 1.08 4.52 -3.21
N GLN A 25 0.64 4.22 -4.44
CA GLN A 25 -0.73 3.82 -4.75
C GLN A 25 -0.69 2.47 -5.48
N MET A 26 -1.67 1.61 -5.21
CA MET A 26 -1.81 0.32 -5.88
C MET A 26 -3.11 0.30 -6.68
N ASP A 27 -3.02 -0.13 -7.94
CA ASP A 27 -4.15 -0.28 -8.85
C ASP A 27 -4.13 -1.67 -9.49
N ASN A 28 -5.27 -2.36 -9.51
CA ASN A 28 -5.41 -3.62 -10.25
C ASN A 28 -5.80 -3.31 -11.70
N HIS A 29 -4.84 -3.44 -12.62
CA HIS A 29 -5.04 -3.17 -14.05
C HIS A 29 -5.65 -4.35 -14.85
N THR A 30 -6.11 -5.39 -14.17
CA THR A 30 -6.72 -6.58 -14.81
C THR A 30 -8.24 -6.57 -14.70
N ASP A 31 -8.90 -7.42 -15.49
CA ASP A 31 -10.35 -7.63 -15.48
C ASP A 31 -10.82 -8.68 -14.45
N ARG A 32 -9.90 -9.15 -13.61
CA ARG A 32 -10.14 -10.20 -12.61
C ARG A 32 -9.61 -9.79 -11.23
N PRO A 33 -10.07 -10.44 -10.15
CA PRO A 33 -9.41 -10.30 -8.86
C PRO A 33 -7.93 -10.72 -8.92
N THR A 34 -7.08 -9.89 -8.34
CA THR A 34 -5.63 -10.09 -8.17
C THR A 34 -5.30 -10.05 -6.68
N VAL A 35 -4.36 -10.88 -6.24
CA VAL A 35 -3.99 -11.02 -4.82
C VAL A 35 -2.49 -10.83 -4.66
N GLU A 36 -2.11 -10.08 -3.64
CA GLU A 36 -0.75 -9.86 -3.17
C GLU A 36 -0.63 -10.23 -1.69
N ILE A 37 0.58 -10.60 -1.27
CA ILE A 37 0.86 -10.94 0.13
C ILE A 37 1.79 -9.87 0.70
N HIS A 38 1.33 -9.16 1.73
CA HIS A 38 2.11 -8.09 2.36
C HIS A 38 2.73 -8.56 3.66
N VAL A 39 4.02 -8.28 3.81
CA VAL A 39 4.77 -8.52 5.05
C VAL A 39 5.24 -7.18 5.57
N TYR A 40 4.75 -6.81 6.75
CA TYR A 40 5.14 -5.58 7.43
C TYR A 40 6.04 -5.89 8.63
N GLY A 41 6.98 -4.98 8.94
CA GLY A 41 7.88 -5.13 10.09
C GLY A 41 7.21 -4.91 11.46
N ARG A 42 5.94 -4.53 11.48
CA ARG A 42 5.10 -4.30 12.67
C ARG A 42 3.66 -4.69 12.35
N ASP A 43 2.82 -4.84 13.38
CA ASP A 43 1.39 -5.01 13.17
C ASP A 43 0.83 -3.79 12.43
N LEU A 44 0.13 -4.03 11.32
CA LEU A 44 -0.51 -2.99 10.54
C LEU A 44 -1.77 -2.47 11.23
N VAL A 45 -2.42 -3.31 12.05
CA VAL A 45 -3.62 -2.92 12.80
C VAL A 45 -3.21 -1.93 13.89
N GLY A 46 -3.90 -0.78 13.95
CA GLY A 46 -3.61 0.24 14.95
C GLY A 46 -2.37 1.11 14.64
N LEU A 47 -1.65 0.84 13.55
CA LEU A 47 -0.53 1.69 13.14
C LEU A 47 -1.05 3.06 12.66
N ASP A 48 -0.58 4.13 13.31
CA ASP A 48 -0.89 5.50 12.92
C ASP A 48 -0.15 5.87 11.64
N ARG A 49 -0.91 6.08 10.57
CA ARG A 49 -0.40 6.41 9.23
C ARG A 49 -1.30 7.43 8.55
N CYS A 50 -0.89 7.89 7.38
CA CYS A 50 -1.62 8.90 6.63
C CYS A 50 -2.14 8.35 5.31
N ARG A 51 -3.26 8.90 4.86
CA ARG A 51 -3.70 8.83 3.46
C ARG A 51 -3.65 10.22 2.85
N PHE A 52 -3.23 10.27 1.59
CA PHE A 52 -3.07 11.48 0.81
C PHE A 52 -4.13 11.50 -0.30
N ASN A 53 -4.79 12.64 -0.49
CA ASN A 53 -5.62 12.88 -1.67
C ASN A 53 -4.75 13.56 -2.74
N PRO A 54 -4.48 12.92 -3.88
CA PRO A 54 -3.58 13.48 -4.90
C PRO A 54 -4.14 14.71 -5.62
N GLU A 55 -5.47 14.87 -5.69
CA GLU A 55 -6.12 16.01 -6.38
C GLU A 55 -6.08 17.30 -5.56
N THR A 56 -6.26 17.17 -4.25
CA THR A 56 -6.40 18.31 -3.32
C THR A 56 -5.18 18.52 -2.43
N GLY A 57 -4.26 17.56 -2.38
CA GLY A 57 -3.12 17.54 -1.45
C GLY A 57 -3.50 17.30 0.01
N LYS A 58 -4.78 17.02 0.31
CA LYS A 58 -5.23 16.83 1.69
C LYS A 58 -4.60 15.57 2.30
N VAL A 59 -4.03 15.73 3.50
CA VAL A 59 -3.52 14.64 4.32
C VAL A 59 -4.54 14.32 5.42
N THR A 60 -4.82 13.04 5.63
CA THR A 60 -5.74 12.57 6.66
C THR A 60 -5.16 11.39 7.44
N PRO A 61 -5.28 11.37 8.78
CA PRO A 61 -4.96 10.18 9.56
C PRO A 61 -5.76 8.97 9.07
N PHE A 62 -5.11 7.81 9.07
CA PHE A 62 -5.67 6.57 8.57
C PHE A 62 -5.12 5.40 9.38
N VAL A 63 -6.00 4.52 9.81
CA VAL A 63 -5.64 3.32 10.56
C VAL A 63 -6.36 2.13 9.91
N SER A 64 -5.60 1.08 9.61
CA SER A 64 -6.19 -0.16 9.11
C SER A 64 -7.03 -0.83 10.20
N LYS A 65 -8.22 -1.29 9.82
CA LYS A 65 -8.96 -2.25 10.63
C LYS A 65 -8.42 -3.65 10.39
N LYS A 66 -8.55 -4.51 11.40
CA LYS A 66 -8.34 -5.95 11.22
C LYS A 66 -9.42 -6.47 10.26
N PHE A 67 -9.00 -7.21 9.25
CA PHE A 67 -9.91 -8.07 8.47
C PHE A 67 -9.92 -9.44 9.13
N ASP A 68 -11.11 -9.97 9.41
CA ASP A 68 -11.30 -11.33 9.89
C ASP A 68 -12.00 -12.15 8.81
N ASN A 69 -11.62 -13.41 8.63
CA ASN A 69 -12.13 -14.29 7.58
C ASN A 69 -13.41 -15.04 8.00
N GLU A 70 -14.09 -14.58 9.05
CA GLU A 70 -15.34 -15.18 9.57
C GLU A 70 -16.55 -14.90 8.65
#